data_AF-A0A3M7PDA9-F1
#
_entry.id   AF-A0A3M7PDA9-F1
#
_cell.length_a   1.000
_cell.length_b   1.000
_cell.length_c   1.000
_cell.angle_alpha   90.00
_cell.angle_beta   90.00
_cell.angle_gamma   90.00
#
_symmetry.space_group_name_H-M   'P 1'
#
loop_
_entity.id
_entity.type
_entity.pdbx_description
1 polymer ?
#
loop_
_entity_poly.entity_id
_entity_poly.type
_entity_poly.pdbx_seq_one_letter_code
_entity_poly.pdbx_strand_id
1 'polypeptide(L)'
;MFFFCRSSKAKCIIFRLIFGNSECCSPEDVALRKIDWVKLENKQIESPFKAKVKSVFDVSNFDPDFTSETPRLSQIDVKLLKTIDEEIFKDFSFVMKGFKV
;
A
#
# COMPACT_ATOMS: atom_id res chain seq x y z
N MET A 1 -12.62 -16.87 -7.59
CA MET A 1 -13.26 -15.57 -7.33
C MET A 1 -12.34 -14.47 -7.87
N PHE A 2 -12.33 -14.26 -9.19
CA PHE A 2 -11.56 -13.21 -9.86
C PHE A 2 -12.55 -12.28 -10.57
N PHE A 3 -13.14 -11.36 -9.81
CA PHE A 3 -14.06 -10.34 -10.32
C PHE A 3 -13.55 -8.97 -9.93
N PHE A 4 -12.43 -8.53 -10.52
CA PHE A 4 -12.00 -7.14 -10.35
C PHE A 4 -11.26 -6.59 -11.58
N CYS A 5 -11.72 -6.92 -12.79
CA CYS A 5 -11.30 -6.17 -13.98
C CYS A 5 -12.48 -5.76 -14.84
N ARG A 6 -13.32 -4.87 -14.29
CA ARG A 6 -14.31 -4.10 -15.08
C ARG A 6 -14.55 -2.68 -14.54
N SER A 7 -13.69 -2.17 -13.67
CA SER A 7 -13.99 -0.93 -12.96
C SER A 7 -12.83 0.04 -13.05
N SER A 8 -13.03 1.15 -13.78
CA SER A 8 -12.30 2.41 -13.73
C SER A 8 -10.78 2.40 -13.96
N LYS A 9 -10.31 3.35 -14.80
CA LYS A 9 -8.89 3.68 -15.01
C LYS A 9 -8.08 3.78 -13.71
N ALA A 10 -8.69 4.35 -12.66
CA ALA A 10 -8.03 4.52 -11.36
C ALA A 10 -7.65 3.18 -10.71
N LYS A 11 -8.51 2.16 -10.82
CA LYS A 11 -8.22 0.84 -10.24
C LYS A 11 -7.13 0.10 -11.03
N CYS A 12 -7.11 0.22 -12.37
CA CYS A 12 -6.01 -0.31 -13.20
C CYS A 12 -4.66 0.33 -12.86
N ILE A 13 -4.61 1.66 -12.71
CA ILE A 13 -3.39 2.40 -12.32
C ILE A 13 -2.90 1.97 -10.94
N ILE A 14 -3.79 1.94 -9.95
CA ILE A 14 -3.45 1.54 -8.57
C ILE A 14 -2.94 0.10 -8.55
N PHE A 15 -3.63 -0.82 -9.24
CA PHE A 15 -3.23 -2.23 -9.27
C PHE A 15 -1.84 -2.42 -9.87
N ARG A 16 -1.50 -1.70 -10.95
CA ARG A 16 -0.18 -1.78 -11.57
C ARG A 16 0.93 -1.13 -10.74
N LEU A 17 0.64 -0.02 -10.05
CA LEU A 17 1.60 0.61 -9.13
C LEU A 17 1.89 -0.28 -7.90
N ILE A 18 0.91 -1.04 -7.42
CA ILE A 18 1.05 -1.89 -6.21
C ILE A 18 1.59 -3.28 -6.54
N PHE A 19 1.05 -3.94 -7.57
CA PHE A 19 1.30 -5.36 -7.86
C PHE A 19 2.20 -5.58 -9.08
N GLY A 20 2.66 -4.52 -9.74
CA GLY A 20 3.51 -4.63 -10.91
C GLY A 20 2.80 -5.21 -12.13
N ASN A 21 3.60 -5.73 -13.05
CA ASN A 21 3.29 -6.00 -14.47
C ASN A 21 2.36 -7.22 -14.70
N SER A 22 1.42 -7.53 -13.79
CA SER A 22 0.45 -8.61 -14.02
C SER A 22 -0.69 -8.13 -14.93
N GLU A 23 -1.01 -8.94 -15.94
CA GLU A 23 -1.91 -8.76 -17.10
C GLU A 23 -3.38 -8.46 -16.76
N CYS A 24 -3.68 -7.50 -15.88
CA CYS A 24 -5.06 -7.24 -15.51
C CYS A 24 -5.81 -6.42 -16.56
N CYS A 25 -5.18 -5.45 -17.21
CA CYS A 25 -5.86 -4.57 -18.16
C CYS A 25 -5.34 -4.91 -19.56
N SER A 26 -6.21 -5.42 -20.43
CA SER A 26 -5.83 -5.73 -21.81
C SER A 26 -5.31 -4.45 -22.49
N PRO A 27 -4.27 -4.52 -23.34
CA PRO A 27 -3.73 -3.36 -24.07
C PRO A 27 -4.77 -2.60 -24.94
N GLU A 28 -5.99 -3.12 -25.02
CA GLU A 28 -7.09 -2.66 -25.85
C GLU A 28 -7.99 -1.62 -25.19
N ASP A 29 -7.85 -1.40 -23.87
CA ASP A 29 -8.55 -0.31 -23.19
C ASP A 29 -8.05 1.04 -23.73
N VAL A 30 -8.79 1.62 -24.68
CA VAL A 30 -8.56 2.93 -25.32
C VAL A 30 -8.33 4.03 -24.27
N ALA A 31 -8.93 3.84 -23.10
CA ALA A 31 -8.83 4.66 -21.91
C ALA A 31 -7.41 4.71 -21.29
N LEU A 32 -6.63 3.63 -21.36
CA LEU A 32 -5.29 3.49 -20.79
C LEU A 32 -4.17 3.74 -21.80
N ARG A 33 -4.43 3.55 -23.10
CA ARG A 33 -3.46 3.83 -24.19
C ARG A 33 -2.93 5.27 -24.20
N LYS A 34 -3.68 6.23 -23.63
CA LYS A 34 -3.28 7.65 -23.55
C LYS A 34 -2.38 7.97 -22.35
N ILE A 35 -2.13 6.99 -21.47
CA ILE A 35 -1.29 7.18 -20.29
C ILE A 35 0.17 6.99 -20.70
N ASP A 36 0.98 8.01 -20.47
CA ASP A 36 2.43 7.89 -20.52
C ASP A 36 2.91 7.17 -19.24
N TRP A 37 3.21 5.89 -19.36
CA TRP A 37 3.60 5.04 -18.24
C TRP A 37 4.92 5.45 -17.62
N VAL A 38 5.87 5.96 -18.42
CA VAL A 38 7.16 6.44 -17.92
C VAL A 38 6.95 7.68 -17.05
N LYS A 39 6.09 8.61 -17.46
CA LYS A 39 5.73 9.76 -16.63
C LYS A 39 4.95 9.38 -15.37
N LEU A 40 4.08 8.37 -15.47
CA LEU A 40 3.32 7.87 -14.32
C LEU A 40 4.23 7.28 -13.23
N GLU A 41 5.16 6.40 -13.61
CA GLU A 41 6.12 5.77 -12.70
C GLU A 41 7.03 6.81 -12.02
N ASN A 42 7.43 7.84 -12.76
CA ASN A 42 8.19 8.98 -12.24
C ASN A 42 7.35 9.98 -11.45
N LYS A 43 6.06 9.70 -11.18
CA LYS A 43 5.11 10.58 -10.47
C LYS A 43 4.96 11.98 -11.09
N GLN A 44 5.11 12.09 -12.41
CA GLN A 44 5.02 13.35 -13.17
C GLN A 44 3.61 13.64 -13.69
N ILE A 45 2.68 12.70 -13.54
CA ILE A 45 1.26 12.88 -13.86
C ILE A 45 0.53 13.23 -12.56
N GLU A 46 -0.17 14.37 -12.53
CA GLU A 46 -0.95 14.76 -11.36
C GLU A 46 -2.08 13.77 -11.07
N SER A 47 -2.26 13.46 -9.78
CA SER A 47 -3.37 12.60 -9.35
C SER A 47 -4.70 13.30 -9.62
N PRO A 48 -5.71 12.58 -10.16
CA PRO A 48 -7.05 13.13 -10.35
C PRO A 48 -7.77 13.43 -9.03
N PHE A 49 -7.27 12.89 -7.91
CA PHE A 49 -7.76 13.16 -6.57
C PHE A 49 -6.58 13.43 -5.62
N LYS A 50 -6.64 14.54 -4.90
CA LYS A 50 -5.70 14.89 -3.85
C LYS A 50 -6.43 14.79 -2.50
N ALA A 51 -6.01 13.85 -1.66
CA ALA A 51 -6.59 13.70 -0.33
C ALA A 51 -6.37 14.97 0.49
N LYS A 52 -7.37 15.33 1.31
CA LYS A 52 -7.27 16.48 2.21
C LYS A 52 -6.42 16.10 3.41
N VAL A 53 -5.38 16.88 3.68
CA VAL A 53 -4.49 16.70 4.84
C VAL A 53 -4.28 18.08 5.46
N LYS A 54 -4.63 18.22 6.73
CA LYS A 54 -4.56 19.49 7.47
C LYS A 54 -3.23 19.68 8.20
N SER A 55 -2.61 18.58 8.63
CA SER A 55 -1.36 18.59 9.41
C SER A 55 -0.63 17.26 9.31
N VAL A 56 0.60 17.21 9.83
CA VAL A 56 1.40 15.97 9.93
C VAL A 56 0.78 14.90 10.83
N PHE A 57 -0.13 15.28 11.72
CA PHE A 57 -0.86 14.37 12.61
C PHE A 57 -2.33 14.18 12.19
N ASP A 58 -2.69 14.58 10.97
CA ASP A 58 -4.06 14.46 10.49
C ASP A 58 -4.42 13.00 10.21
N VAL A 59 -5.38 12.49 10.97
CA VAL A 59 -5.89 11.13 10.85
C VAL A 59 -7.27 11.06 10.19
N SER A 60 -7.78 12.14 9.59
CA SER A 60 -9.15 12.19 9.06
C SER A 60 -9.43 11.25 7.88
N ASN A 61 -8.39 10.69 7.26
CA ASN A 61 -8.51 9.71 6.18
C ASN A 61 -8.44 8.25 6.67
N PHE A 62 -8.36 8.03 7.98
CA PHE A 62 -8.42 6.72 8.63
C PHE A 62 -9.78 6.53 9.31
N ASP A 63 -10.14 5.27 9.57
CA ASP A 63 -11.35 4.95 10.32
C ASP A 63 -11.25 5.48 11.77
N PRO A 64 -12.26 6.21 12.28
CA PRO A 64 -12.31 6.64 13.68
C PRO A 64 -12.12 5.51 14.69
N ASP A 65 -12.54 4.29 14.37
CA ASP A 65 -12.41 3.14 15.28
C ASP A 65 -10.94 2.86 15.62
N PHE A 66 -10.02 3.03 14.67
CA PHE A 66 -8.58 2.82 14.91
C PHE A 66 -7.89 4.02 15.58
N THR A 67 -8.41 5.23 15.37
CA THR A 67 -7.74 6.47 15.81
C THR A 67 -8.24 6.98 17.16
N SER A 68 -9.41 6.51 17.60
CA SER A 68 -9.98 6.80 18.91
C SER A 68 -9.32 6.02 20.05
N GLU A 69 -8.71 4.87 19.74
CA GLU A 69 -8.00 4.06 20.71
C GLU A 69 -6.64 4.65 21.09
N THR A 70 -6.26 4.49 22.35
CA THR A 70 -4.89 4.83 22.79
C THR A 70 -3.90 3.80 22.22
N PRO A 71 -2.84 4.23 21.51
CA PRO A 71 -1.85 3.33 20.94
C PRO A 71 -1.11 2.60 22.06
N ARG A 72 -1.31 1.28 22.14
CA ARG A 72 -0.74 0.42 23.18
C ARG A 72 -0.42 -0.96 22.61
N LEU A 73 0.62 -1.58 23.14
CA LEU A 73 0.94 -2.97 22.80
C LEU A 73 0.04 -3.90 23.60
N SER A 74 -0.50 -4.93 22.93
CA SER A 74 -1.19 -6.02 23.61
C SER A 74 -0.23 -6.74 24.56
N GLN A 75 -0.71 -7.14 25.72
CA GLN A 75 0.09 -7.92 26.68
C GLN A 75 0.47 -9.27 26.07
N ILE A 76 1.73 -9.66 26.26
CA ILE A 76 2.28 -10.89 25.69
C ILE A 76 2.27 -12.00 26.74
N ASP A 77 1.80 -13.19 26.37
CA ASP A 77 1.92 -14.38 27.22
C ASP A 77 3.35 -14.93 27.17
N VAL A 78 4.05 -14.84 28.30
CA VAL A 78 5.43 -15.34 28.46
C VAL A 78 5.51 -16.85 28.25
N LYS A 79 4.44 -17.60 28.51
CA LYS A 79 4.42 -19.06 28.26
C LYS A 79 4.40 -19.35 26.76
N LEU A 80 3.61 -18.59 25.99
CA LEU A 80 3.57 -18.70 24.53
C LEU A 80 4.94 -18.39 23.93
N LEU A 81 5.61 -17.32 24.38
CA LEU A 81 6.94 -16.95 23.87
C LEU A 81 7.96 -18.10 23.96
N LYS A 82 7.93 -18.89 25.04
CA LYS A 82 8.84 -20.03 25.23
C LYS A 82 8.56 -21.22 24.31
N THR A 83 7.40 -21.26 23.67
CA THR A 83 7.03 -22.34 22.74
C THR A 83 7.42 -22.04 21.30
N ILE A 84 7.79 -20.80 21.00
CA ILE A 84 8.14 -20.35 19.66
C ILE A 84 9.63 -20.64 19.43
N ASP A 85 9.95 -21.29 18.31
CA ASP A 85 11.32 -21.49 17.85
C ASP A 85 11.87 -20.17 17.29
N GLU A 86 12.91 -19.61 17.89
CA GLU A 86 13.50 -18.32 17.48
C GLU A 86 14.25 -18.41 16.15
N GLU A 87 14.75 -19.60 15.77
CA GLU A 87 15.51 -19.79 14.53
C GLU A 87 14.65 -19.52 13.29
N ILE A 88 13.32 -19.60 13.39
CA ILE A 88 12.41 -19.26 12.28
C ILE A 88 12.47 -17.77 11.89
N PHE A 89 12.93 -16.92 12.81
CA PHE A 89 13.10 -15.49 12.58
C PHE A 89 14.54 -15.13 12.18
N LYS A 90 15.40 -16.13 11.95
CA LYS A 90 16.72 -15.90 11.39
C LYS A 90 16.59 -15.16 10.05
N ASP A 91 17.46 -14.17 9.85
CA ASP A 91 17.48 -13.31 8.67
C ASP A 91 16.20 -12.46 8.46
N PHE A 92 15.38 -12.26 9.51
CA PHE A 92 14.21 -11.37 9.46
C PHE A 92 14.56 -9.87 9.44
N SER A 93 15.68 -9.50 10.08
CA SER A 93 16.05 -8.08 10.24
C SER A 93 16.44 -7.44 8.91
N PHE A 94 15.78 -6.33 8.54
CA PHE A 94 16.03 -5.57 7.33
C PHE A 94 16.08 -4.07 7.60
N VAL A 95 17.05 -3.38 7.01
CA VAL A 95 17.13 -1.92 6.97
C VAL A 95 17.22 -1.48 5.52
N MET A 96 16.28 -0.62 5.10
CA MET A 96 16.27 -0.11 3.73
C MET A 96 17.49 0.79 3.50
N LYS A 97 18.41 0.35 2.63
CA LYS A 97 19.59 1.14 2.24
C LYS A 97 19.15 2.44 1.55
N GLY A 98 19.65 3.58 2.04
CA GLY A 98 19.36 4.89 1.47
C GLY A 98 18.15 5.61 2.05
N PHE A 99 17.46 5.04 3.04
CA PHE A 99 16.47 5.78 3.83
C PHE A 99 17.19 6.74 4.78
N LYS A 100 16.92 8.04 4.64
CA LYS A 100 17.35 9.07 5.60
C LYS A 100 16.13 9.45 6.43
N VAL A 101 16.24 9.27 7.75
CA VAL A 101 15.27 9.76 8.74
C VAL A 101 15.37 11.27 8.82
#